data_AF-A0A661FVX8-F1
#
_entry.id   AF-A0A661FVX8-F1
#
_cell.length_a   1.000
_cell.length_b   1.000
_cell.length_c   1.000
_cell.angle_alpha   90.00
_cell.angle_beta   90.00
_cell.angle_gamma   90.00
#
_symmetry.space_group_name_H-M   'P 1'
#
loop_
_entity.id
_entity.type
_entity.pdbx_description
1 polymer ?
#
loop_
_entity_poly.entity_id
_entity_poly.type
_entity_poly.pdbx_seq_one_letter_code
_entity_poly.pdbx_strand_id
1 'polypeptide(L)' 'MSDIVHARLDAHTQQIMRRLQRRHGWSDSDIVRNGIRALGDADLPRGQRCKRIVGLGKFSSDTEDLGSNDKHLRDFGR' A
#
# COMPACT_ATOMS: atom_id res chain seq x y z
N MET A 1 -12.29 -4.83 -15.30
CA MET A 1 -12.97 -3.60 -15.77
C MET A 1 -12.13 -2.41 -15.35
N SER A 2 -12.00 -1.41 -16.22
CA SER A 2 -11.34 -0.15 -15.89
C SER A 2 -12.40 0.93 -15.74
N ASP A 3 -12.59 1.44 -14.51
CA ASP A 3 -13.48 2.56 -14.26
C ASP A 3 -12.76 3.88 -14.55
N ILE A 4 -13.48 4.85 -15.10
CA ILE A 4 -12.94 6.18 -15.45
C ILE A 4 -13.36 7.18 -14.37
N VAL A 5 -12.39 7.95 -13.88
CA VAL A 5 -12.62 9.03 -12.91
C VAL A 5 -12.41 10.37 -13.61
N HIS A 6 -13.42 11.25 -13.55
CA HIS A 6 -13.32 12.64 -13.97
C HIS A 6 -13.25 13.56 -12.74
N ALA A 7 -12.15 14.30 -12.58
CA ALA A 7 -11.94 15.19 -11.44
C ALA A 7 -11.47 16.57 -11.90
N ARG A 8 -11.96 17.63 -11.24
CA ARG A 8 -11.45 19.00 -11.42
C ARG A 8 -10.31 19.21 -10.44
N LEU A 9 -9.16 19.64 -10.94
CA LEU A 9 -7.99 19.96 -10.14
C LEU A 9 -7.78 21.46 -10.12
N ASP A 10 -7.61 22.04 -8.92
CA ASP A 10 -7.20 23.42 -8.77
C ASP A 10 -5.72 23.60 -9.16
N ALA A 11 -5.29 24.86 -9.31
CA ALA A 11 -3.94 25.18 -9.77
C ALA A 11 -2.85 24.61 -8.85
N HIS A 12 -3.12 24.60 -7.53
CA HIS A 12 -2.19 24.08 -6.53
C HIS A 12 -2.03 22.55 -6.64
N THR A 13 -3.14 21.82 -6.75
CA THR A 13 -3.13 20.36 -6.92
C THR A 13 -2.46 19.97 -8.24
N GLN A 14 -2.72 20.70 -9.33
CA GLN A 14 -2.00 20.51 -10.59
C GLN A 14 -0.49 20.71 -10.45
N GLN A 15 -0.05 21.69 -9.65
CA GLN A 15 1.37 21.92 -9.40
C GLN A 15 2.01 20.77 -8.64
N ILE A 16 1.33 20.21 -7.64
CA ILE A 16 1.78 19.01 -6.91
C ILE A 16 1.90 17.83 -7.88
N MET A 17 0.87 17.60 -8.69
CA MET A 17 0.85 16.52 -9.69
C MET A 17 2.05 16.62 -10.64
N ARG A 18 2.34 17.81 -11.19
CA ARG A 18 3.51 18.04 -12.04
C ARG A 18 4.85 17.76 -11.34
N ARG A 19 4.96 18.09 -10.05
CA ARG A 19 6.17 17.78 -9.26
C ARG A 19 6.35 16.28 -9.07
N LEU A 20 5.26 15.55 -8.81
CA LEU A 20 5.29 14.09 -8.67
C LEU A 20 5.67 13.40 -9.99
N GLN A 21 5.10 13.84 -11.12
CA GLN A 21 5.47 13.34 -12.45
C GLN A 21 6.97 13.50 -12.69
N ARG A 22 7.52 14.70 -12.47
CA ARG A 22 8.95 14.96 -12.68
C ARG A 22 9.86 14.14 -11.77
N ARG A 23 9.46 13.93 -10.52
CA ARG A 23 10.27 13.21 -9.53
C ARG A 23 10.29 11.70 -9.79
N HIS A 24 9.18 11.13 -10.24
CA HIS A 24 8.99 9.68 -10.29
C HIS A 24 8.85 9.12 -11.71
N GLY A 25 8.69 9.97 -12.73
CA GLY A 25 8.40 9.54 -14.10
C GLY A 25 7.02 8.91 -14.26
N TRP A 26 6.09 9.18 -13.34
CA TRP A 26 4.78 8.56 -13.31
C TRP A 26 3.79 9.19 -14.28
N SER A 27 2.88 8.35 -14.81
CA SER A 27 1.70 8.82 -15.55
C SER A 27 0.64 9.40 -14.60
N ASP A 28 -0.32 10.12 -15.16
CA ASP A 28 -1.48 10.66 -14.41
C ASP A 28 -2.23 9.55 -13.68
N SER A 29 -2.42 8.42 -14.37
CA SER A 29 -3.06 7.24 -13.81
C SER A 29 -2.27 6.66 -12.63
N ASP A 30 -0.94 6.62 -12.73
CA ASP A 30 -0.10 6.10 -11.64
C ASP A 30 -0.16 7.03 -10.42
N ILE A 31 -0.16 8.34 -10.63
CA ILE A 31 -0.31 9.31 -9.53
C ILE A 31 -1.65 9.13 -8.84
N VAL A 32 -2.75 9.08 -9.59
CA VAL A 32 -4.09 8.90 -9.03
C VAL A 32 -4.20 7.57 -8.27
N ARG A 33 -3.72 6.46 -8.85
CA ARG A 33 -3.74 5.14 -8.18
C ARG A 33 -2.92 5.13 -6.90
N ASN A 34 -1.70 5.66 -6.92
CA ASN A 34 -0.84 5.68 -5.74
C ASN A 34 -1.38 6.65 -4.67
N GLY A 35 -1.96 7.78 -5.07
CA GLY A 35 -2.62 8.72 -4.17
C GLY A 35 -3.83 8.08 -3.46
N ILE A 36 -4.72 7.41 -4.20
CA ILE A 36 -5.88 6.71 -3.64
C ILE A 36 -5.43 5.60 -2.68
N ARG A 37 -4.39 4.83 -3.03
CA ARG A 37 -3.83 3.80 -2.15
C ARG A 37 -3.27 4.38 -0.86
N ALA A 38 -2.45 5.42 -0.96
CA ALA A 38 -1.86 6.07 0.20
C ALA A 38 -2.94 6.65 1.14
N LEU A 39 -3.98 7.25 0.58
CA LEU A 39 -5.12 7.74 1.35
C LEU A 39 -5.89 6.59 2.03
N GLY A 40 -6.15 5.50 1.29
CA GLY A 40 -6.80 4.32 1.82
C GLY A 40 -6.02 3.66 2.96
N ASP A 41 -4.69 3.61 2.86
CA ASP A 41 -3.83 3.05 3.92
C ASP A 41 -3.79 3.93 5.18
N ALA A 42 -3.91 5.25 5.03
CA ALA A 42 -3.94 6.21 6.13
C ALA A 42 -5.29 6.18 6.87
N ASP A 43 -6.39 6.30 6.12
CA ASP A 43 -7.68 6.70 6.70
C ASP A 43 -8.68 5.54 6.86
N LEU A 44 -8.51 4.43 6.13
CA LEU A 44 -9.44 3.30 6.29
C LEU A 44 -9.14 2.51 7.58
N PRO A 45 -10.17 1.92 8.22
CA PRO A 45 -10.00 1.00 9.34
C PRO A 45 -9.05 -0.14 8.98
N ARG A 46 -8.30 -0.66 9.96
CA ARG A 46 -7.26 -1.70 9.72
C ARG A 46 -7.75 -2.92 8.93
N GLY A 47 -9.02 -3.31 9.09
CA GLY A 47 -9.63 -4.42 8.35
C GLY A 47 -10.00 -4.12 6.89
N GLN A 48 -9.98 -2.84 6.48
CA GLN A 48 -10.36 -2.37 5.14
C GLN A 48 -9.18 -1.77 4.36
N ARG A 49 -7.99 -1.70 4.97
CA ARG A 49 -6.77 -1.24 4.30
C ARG A 49 -6.36 -2.24 3.23
N CYS A 50 -5.91 -1.73 2.08
CA CYS A 50 -5.38 -2.54 0.99
C CYS A 50 -4.00 -3.11 1.37
N LYS A 51 -3.96 -4.10 2.27
CA LYS A 51 -2.74 -4.85 2.59
C LYS A 51 -2.36 -5.72 1.39
N ARG A 52 -1.60 -5.16 0.45
CA ARG A 52 -0.94 -5.96 -0.57
C ARG A 52 0.38 -6.46 0.00
N ILE A 53 0.36 -7.66 0.57
CA ILE A 53 1.59 -8.36 0.95
C ILE A 53 2.28 -8.78 -0.35
N VAL A 54 3.35 -8.07 -0.74
CA VAL A 54 4.21 -8.44 -1.87
C VAL A 54 5.40 -9.17 -1.29
N GLY A 55 5.50 -10.49 -1.55
CA GLY A 55 6.57 -11.33 -1.01
C GLY A 55 6.16 -12.29 0.11
N LEU A 56 4.96 -12.89 0.05
CA LEU A 56 4.68 -14.17 0.74
C LEU A 56 5.42 -15.30 0.02
N GLY A 57 6.75 -15.29 0.08
CA GLY A 57 7.54 -16.11 -0.81
C GLY A 57 8.98 -16.26 -0.36
N LYS A 58 9.20 -16.56 0.94
CA LYS A 58 10.37 -17.34 1.36
C LYS A 58 10.26 -17.99 2.75
N PHE A 59 9.05 -18.27 3.23
CA PHE A 59 8.88 -19.09 4.42
C PHE A 59 7.69 -20.03 4.21
N SER A 60 7.97 -21.28 3.86
CA SER A 60 7.04 -22.39 4.02
C SER A 60 7.31 -23.01 5.38
N SER A 61 6.67 -22.49 6.41
CA SER A 61 6.45 -23.24 7.64
C SER A 61 4.97 -23.55 7.70
N ASP A 62 4.59 -24.78 7.99
CA ASP A 62 3.19 -25.14 8.33
C ASP A 62 2.70 -24.47 9.64
N THR A 63 3.50 -23.54 10.17
CA THR A 63 3.22 -22.72 11.33
C THR A 63 2.51 -21.44 10.92
N GLU A 64 1.21 -21.36 11.21
CA GLU A 64 0.35 -20.21 10.88
C GLU A 64 0.63 -18.97 11.75
N ASP A 65 1.11 -19.16 12.98
CA ASP A 65 1.42 -18.07 13.92
C ASP A 65 2.83 -18.20 14.50
N LEU A 66 3.72 -17.36 13.99
CA LEU A 66 5.12 -17.26 14.41
C LEU A 66 5.36 -16.17 15.46
N GLY A 67 4.32 -15.43 15.87
CA GLY A 67 4.48 -14.20 16.67
C GLY A 67 3.70 -14.18 17.98
N SER A 68 2.66 -15.01 18.15
CA SER A 68 1.76 -14.95 19.31
C SER A 68 1.53 -16.30 19.99
N ASN A 69 2.07 -17.38 19.43
CA ASN A 69 1.95 -18.71 20.00
C ASN A 69 3.20 -19.07 20.81
N ASP A 70 3.05 -19.09 22.14
CA ASP A 70 4.12 -19.39 23.11
C ASP A 70 4.83 -20.73 22.86
N LYS A 71 4.21 -21.69 22.16
CA LYS A 71 4.87 -22.95 21.80
C LYS A 71 5.92 -22.76 20.70
N HIS A 72 5.70 -21.84 19.77
CA HIS A 72 6.59 -21.57 18.64
C HIS A 72 7.69 -20.55 18.97
N LEU A 73 7.56 -19.85 20.11
CA LEU A 73 8.53 -18.87 20.61
C LEU A 73 9.52 -19.46 21.64
N ARG A 74 9.38 -20.74 21.99
CA ARG A 74 10.35 -21.40 22.88
C ARG A 74 11.69 -21.42 22.18
N ASP A 75 12.68 -20.81 22.83
CA ASP A 75 14.08 -20.65 22.38
C ASP A 75 14.35 -19.55 21.34
N PHE A 76 13.37 -18.67 21.05
CA PHE A 76 13.64 -17.50 20.22
C PHE A 76 14.59 -16.52 20.94
N GLY A 77 15.80 -16.32 20.41
CA GLY A 77 16.79 -15.38 20.95
C GLY A 77 17.73 -15.93 22.02
N ARG A 78 17.76 -17.26 22.22
CA ARG A 78 18.89 -17.95 22.86
C ARG A 78 19.97 -18.28 21.83
#